data_AF-A0A8H4UA87-F1
#
_entry.id   AF-A0A8H4UA87-F1
#
_cell.length_a   1.000
_cell.length_b   1.000
_cell.length_c   1.000
_cell.angle_alpha   90.00
_cell.angle_beta   90.00
_cell.angle_gamma   90.00
#
_symmetry.space_group_name_H-M   'P 1'
#
loop_
_entity.id
_entity.type
_entity.pdbx_description
1 polymer ?
#
loop_
_entity_poly.entity_id
_entity_poly.type
_entity_poly.pdbx_seq_one_letter_code
_entity_poly.pdbx_strand_id
1 'polypeptide(L)'
;IAYGTKVLEYGSEPASRSPYAALSGGFGLLALFLVLYVLIQMPAEVTFIRVAASMLPEDDETIVPFDRSFGGKVTPEIVGGQGKIGIVDAWKSFSWGSRMRFLTVVGKVFLVQAGLGLLFGVVLFAEILIFFGNKGFVDVSA
;
A
#
# COMPACT_ATOMS: atom_id res chain seq x y z
N ILE A 1 9.57 -8.94 56.86
CA ILE A 1 9.94 -9.30 55.47
C ILE A 1 8.64 -9.60 54.72
N ALA A 2 7.99 -8.58 54.15
CA ALA A 2 6.68 -8.72 53.49
C ALA A 2 6.47 -7.69 52.36
N TYR A 3 7.55 -7.33 51.67
CA TYR A 3 7.53 -6.43 50.49
C TYR A 3 7.76 -7.22 49.19
N GLY A 4 7.28 -8.48 49.12
CA GLY A 4 7.72 -9.44 48.10
C GLY A 4 6.63 -10.06 47.23
N THR A 5 5.36 -9.69 47.37
CA THR A 5 4.27 -10.43 46.67
C THR A 5 3.39 -9.57 45.77
N LYS A 6 3.38 -8.24 45.92
CA LYS A 6 2.52 -7.36 45.09
C LYS A 6 3.09 -7.00 43.72
N VAL A 7 4.40 -7.17 43.53
CA VAL A 7 5.10 -6.87 42.26
C VAL A 7 5.12 -8.06 41.29
N LEU A 8 4.83 -9.28 41.76
CA LEU A 8 4.79 -10.48 40.92
C LEU A 8 3.39 -10.74 40.31
N GLU A 9 2.41 -9.91 40.66
CA GLU A 9 1.02 -9.97 40.20
C GLU A 9 0.71 -8.87 39.18
N TYR A 10 1.71 -8.38 38.45
CA TYR A 10 1.53 -7.40 37.36
C TYR A 10 1.65 -8.05 35.95
N GLY A 11 1.77 -9.38 35.88
CA GLY A 11 2.17 -10.05 34.64
C GLY A 11 1.60 -11.44 34.37
N SER A 12 0.51 -11.84 35.01
CA SER A 12 -0.10 -13.17 34.79
C SER A 12 -1.54 -13.15 34.27
N GLU A 13 -2.16 -11.99 34.09
CA GLU A 13 -3.42 -11.91 33.36
C GLU A 13 -3.09 -11.77 31.86
N PRO A 14 -3.46 -12.74 31.00
CA PRO A 14 -3.48 -12.47 29.57
C PRO A 14 -4.51 -11.36 29.41
N ALA A 15 -4.05 -10.12 29.29
CA ALA A 15 -4.89 -8.96 29.09
C ALA A 15 -5.88 -9.34 28.00
N SER A 16 -7.14 -9.56 28.39
CA SER A 16 -8.21 -9.99 27.53
C SER A 16 -8.51 -8.78 26.65
N ARG A 17 -7.64 -8.55 25.67
CA ARG A 17 -7.80 -7.48 24.68
C ARG A 17 -9.13 -7.79 24.05
N SER A 18 -10.11 -6.97 24.40
CA SER A 18 -11.46 -7.15 23.89
C SER A 18 -11.33 -7.22 22.37
N PRO A 19 -12.04 -8.15 21.70
CA PRO A 19 -11.95 -8.26 20.25
C PRO A 19 -12.22 -6.91 19.56
N TYR A 20 -13.04 -6.06 20.19
CA TYR A 20 -13.28 -4.67 19.79
C TYR A 20 -12.04 -3.76 19.84
N ALA A 21 -11.16 -3.89 20.85
CA ALA A 21 -9.92 -3.11 20.94
C ALA A 21 -8.87 -3.53 19.91
N ALA A 22 -8.84 -4.82 19.54
CA ALA A 22 -7.98 -5.31 18.47
C ALA A 22 -8.47 -4.84 17.09
N LEU A 23 -9.78 -4.89 16.86
CA LEU A 23 -10.41 -4.40 15.63
C LEU A 23 -10.22 -2.89 15.46
N SER A 24 -10.43 -2.08 16.51
CA SER A 24 -10.26 -0.63 16.42
C SER A 24 -8.81 -0.22 16.10
N GLY A 25 -7.82 -0.93 16.65
CA GLY A 25 -6.41 -0.76 16.29
C GLY A 25 -6.12 -1.10 14.83
N GLY A 26 -6.69 -2.20 14.32
CA GLY A 26 -6.55 -2.61 12.91
C GLY A 26 -7.12 -1.57 11.93
N PHE A 27 -8.31 -1.05 12.21
CA PHE A 27 -8.91 0.03 11.40
C PHE A 27 -8.07 1.31 11.43
N GLY A 28 -7.52 1.68 12.59
CA GLY A 28 -6.65 2.85 12.72
C GLY A 28 -5.37 2.74 11.88
N LEU A 29 -4.70 1.58 11.93
CA LEU A 29 -3.52 1.31 11.11
C LEU A 29 -3.82 1.32 9.61
N LEU A 30 -4.94 0.73 9.21
CA LEU A 30 -5.37 0.70 7.81
C LEU A 30 -5.69 2.11 7.31
N ALA A 31 -6.38 2.93 8.10
CA ALA A 31 -6.65 4.32 7.78
C ALA A 31 -5.35 5.13 7.62
N LEU A 32 -4.41 4.98 8.57
CA LEU A 32 -3.10 5.63 8.49
C LEU A 32 -2.33 5.20 7.23
N PHE A 33 -2.31 3.91 6.92
CA PHE A 33 -1.67 3.38 5.72
C PHE A 33 -2.25 4.01 4.45
N LEU A 34 -3.58 4.08 4.33
CA LEU A 34 -4.23 4.69 3.16
C LEU A 34 -3.90 6.18 3.03
N VAL A 35 -3.86 6.91 4.14
CA VAL A 35 -3.48 8.33 4.15
C VAL A 35 -2.05 8.51 3.68
N LEU A 36 -1.09 7.74 4.23
CA LEU A 36 0.30 7.80 3.82
C LEU A 36 0.48 7.39 2.35
N TYR A 37 -0.27 6.40 1.89
CA TYR A 37 -0.25 5.97 0.50
C TYR A 37 -0.69 7.11 -0.44
N VAL A 38 -1.82 7.75 -0.15
CA VAL A 38 -2.34 8.83 -1.02
C VAL A 38 -1.48 10.09 -0.94
N LEU A 39 -0.98 10.46 0.24
CA LEU A 39 -0.25 11.71 0.44
C LEU A 39 1.25 11.63 0.14
N ILE A 40 1.85 10.45 0.24
CA ILE A 40 3.31 10.29 0.10
C ILE A 40 3.64 9.33 -1.04
N GLN A 41 3.13 8.10 -0.99
CA GLN A 41 3.52 7.07 -1.96
C GLN A 41 3.08 7.44 -3.38
N MET A 42 1.81 7.81 -3.54
CA MET A 42 1.24 8.18 -4.83
C MET A 42 1.98 9.35 -5.51
N PRO A 43 2.24 10.50 -4.85
CA PRO A 43 3.04 11.56 -5.46
C PRO A 43 4.47 11.15 -5.77
N ALA A 44 5.10 10.35 -4.92
CA ALA A 44 6.46 9.85 -5.16
C ALA A 44 6.51 8.98 -6.43
N GLU A 45 5.60 8.01 -6.58
CA GLU A 45 5.55 7.13 -7.75
C GLU A 45 5.26 7.90 -9.04
N VAL A 46 4.24 8.77 -9.02
CA VAL A 46 3.83 9.52 -10.22
C VAL A 46 4.94 10.47 -10.68
N THR A 47 5.59 11.17 -9.75
CA THR A 47 6.71 12.06 -10.10
C THR A 47 7.91 11.26 -10.59
N PHE A 48 8.27 10.16 -9.94
CA PHE A 48 9.37 9.30 -10.34
C PHE A 48 9.19 8.75 -11.76
N ILE A 49 8.02 8.17 -12.07
CA ILE A 49 7.72 7.62 -13.40
C ILE A 49 7.79 8.72 -14.47
N ARG A 50 7.28 9.92 -14.18
CA ARG A 50 7.33 11.06 -15.11
C ARG A 50 8.74 11.57 -15.35
N VAL A 51 9.55 11.69 -14.29
CA VAL A 51 10.95 12.08 -14.39
C VAL A 51 11.72 11.02 -15.20
N ALA A 52 11.56 9.74 -14.89
CA ALA A 52 12.19 8.65 -15.64
C ALA A 52 11.79 8.66 -17.12
N ALA A 53 10.51 8.88 -17.42
CA ALA A 53 10.03 8.98 -18.80
C ALA A 53 10.61 10.18 -19.56
N SER A 54 11.00 11.26 -18.85
CA SER A 54 11.70 12.40 -19.47
C SER A 54 13.16 12.12 -19.81
N MET A 55 13.79 11.09 -19.23
CA MET A 55 15.20 10.74 -19.48
C MET A 55 15.41 9.86 -20.72
N LEU A 56 14.36 9.57 -21.49
CA LEU A 56 14.49 8.72 -22.65
C LEU A 56 15.39 9.42 -23.69
N PRO A 57 16.36 8.71 -24.31
CA PRO A 57 17.21 9.28 -25.35
C PRO A 57 16.41 9.94 -26.47
N GLU A 58 16.91 11.06 -26.99
CA GLU A 58 16.24 11.78 -28.08
C GLU A 58 16.21 10.97 -29.38
N ASP A 59 17.19 10.09 -29.58
CA ASP A 59 17.37 9.25 -30.78
C ASP A 59 16.41 8.04 -30.87
N ASP A 60 15.77 7.66 -29.76
CA ASP A 60 14.85 6.53 -29.74
C ASP A 60 13.41 7.00 -29.89
N GLU A 61 12.62 6.44 -30.82
CA GLU A 61 11.18 6.72 -30.93
C GLU A 61 10.34 5.89 -29.95
N THR A 62 9.39 6.53 -29.28
CA THR A 62 8.46 5.83 -28.37
C THR A 62 7.34 5.14 -29.15
N ILE A 63 7.17 3.84 -28.93
CA ILE A 63 6.06 3.05 -29.50
C ILE A 63 4.67 3.61 -29.13
N VAL A 64 4.54 4.22 -27.95
CA VAL A 64 3.34 4.96 -27.54
C VAL A 64 3.63 6.45 -27.64
N PRO A 65 2.79 7.25 -28.31
CA PRO A 65 2.99 8.69 -28.42
C PRO A 65 2.99 9.32 -27.01
N PHE A 66 4.15 9.83 -26.63
CA PHE A 66 4.42 10.41 -25.33
C PHE A 66 4.86 11.86 -25.49
N ASP A 67 4.28 12.77 -24.70
CA ASP A 67 4.69 14.17 -24.69
C ASP A 67 5.99 14.34 -23.89
N ARG A 68 7.12 14.31 -24.61
CA ARG A 68 8.46 14.51 -24.04
C ARG A 68 8.68 15.92 -23.49
N SER A 69 7.94 16.90 -24.01
CA SER A 69 8.06 18.29 -23.57
C SER A 69 7.34 18.57 -22.25
N PHE A 70 6.47 17.65 -21.80
CA PHE A 70 5.58 17.82 -20.66
C PHE A 70 4.86 19.19 -20.66
N GLY A 71 4.26 19.55 -21.80
CA GLY A 71 3.62 20.86 -21.99
C GLY A 71 4.61 22.02 -22.13
N GLY A 72 5.76 21.80 -22.78
CA GLY A 72 6.77 22.83 -23.04
C GLY A 72 7.64 23.21 -21.84
N LYS A 73 7.73 22.36 -20.82
CA LYS A 73 8.54 22.56 -19.61
C LYS A 73 9.91 21.87 -19.66
N VAL A 74 10.11 20.96 -20.62
CA VAL A 74 11.39 20.32 -20.89
C VAL A 74 11.95 20.88 -22.19
N THR A 75 13.11 21.53 -22.11
CA THR A 75 13.89 21.92 -23.29
C THR A 75 14.89 20.80 -23.60
N PRO A 76 14.97 20.33 -24.86
CA PRO A 76 15.90 19.26 -25.25
C PRO A 76 17.35 19.60 -24.95
N GLU A 77 18.19 18.59 -24.70
CA GLU A 77 19.60 18.77 -24.37
C GLU A 77 20.38 19.34 -25.58
N ILE A 78 19.92 19.04 -26.80
CA ILE A 78 20.44 19.57 -28.06
C ILE A 78 20.40 21.12 -28.12
N VAL A 79 19.45 21.76 -27.41
CA VAL A 79 19.29 23.22 -27.38
C VAL A 79 19.89 23.86 -26.11
N GLY A 80 20.65 23.09 -25.32
CA GLY A 80 21.24 23.52 -24.05
C GLY A 80 20.30 23.43 -22.84
N GLY A 81 19.19 22.70 -22.95
CA GLY A 81 18.28 22.40 -21.85
C GLY A 81 18.76 21.26 -20.95
N GLN A 82 18.12 21.05 -19.79
CA GLN A 82 18.46 19.93 -18.89
C GLN A 82 18.07 18.55 -19.44
N GLY A 83 17.31 18.47 -20.55
CA GLY A 83 16.84 17.21 -21.14
C GLY A 83 15.83 16.44 -20.26
N LYS A 84 15.46 16.97 -19.09
CA LYS A 84 14.62 16.31 -18.10
C LYS A 84 13.70 17.25 -17.35
N ILE A 85 12.59 16.73 -16.84
CA ILE A 85 11.69 17.48 -15.96
C ILE A 85 12.13 17.38 -14.49
N GLY A 86 12.06 18.50 -13.75
CA GLY A 86 12.28 18.51 -12.29
C GLY A 86 11.13 17.85 -11.53
N ILE A 87 11.40 17.30 -10.34
CA ILE A 87 10.42 16.56 -9.52
C ILE A 87 9.16 17.40 -9.21
N VAL A 88 9.33 18.68 -8.88
CA VAL A 88 8.23 19.59 -8.55
C VAL A 88 7.37 19.91 -9.78
N ASP A 89 7.99 20.09 -10.94
CA ASP A 89 7.29 20.38 -12.20
C ASP A 89 6.59 19.14 -12.76
N ALA A 90 7.16 17.95 -12.53
CA ALA A 90 6.52 16.66 -12.85
C ALA A 90 5.22 16.44 -12.08
N TRP A 91 5.15 16.90 -10.82
CA TRP A 91 3.93 16.85 -10.02
C TRP A 91 2.89 17.89 -10.48
N LYS A 92 3.32 19.12 -10.76
CA LYS A 92 2.43 20.20 -11.21
C LYS A 92 1.81 19.91 -12.58
N SER A 93 2.56 19.25 -13.47
CA SER A 93 2.04 18.82 -14.78
C SER A 93 1.00 17.70 -14.68
N PHE A 94 0.72 17.14 -13.50
CA PHE A 94 -0.32 16.15 -13.30
C PHE A 94 -1.65 16.84 -12.98
N SER A 95 -2.55 16.92 -13.96
CA SER A 95 -3.84 17.59 -13.80
C SER A 95 -4.76 16.91 -12.79
N TRP A 96 -5.68 17.66 -12.19
CA TRP A 96 -6.66 17.15 -11.21
C TRP A 96 -7.53 16.01 -11.77
N GLY A 97 -7.98 16.13 -13.02
CA GLY A 97 -8.75 15.07 -13.67
C GLY A 97 -7.95 13.76 -13.82
N SER A 98 -6.64 13.87 -14.06
CA SER A 98 -5.76 12.70 -14.15
C SER A 98 -5.53 12.05 -12.79
N ARG A 99 -5.43 12.86 -11.71
CA ARG A 99 -5.35 12.37 -10.32
C ARG A 99 -6.56 11.54 -9.95
N MET A 100 -7.77 12.02 -10.24
CA MET A 100 -9.01 11.33 -9.91
C MET A 100 -9.16 10.01 -10.67
N ARG A 101 -8.78 10.00 -11.96
CA ARG A 101 -8.75 8.77 -12.78
C ARG A 101 -7.75 7.76 -12.23
N PHE A 102 -6.56 8.21 -11.87
CA PHE A 102 -5.54 7.35 -11.25
C PHE A 102 -6.06 6.74 -9.94
N LEU A 103 -6.63 7.57 -9.05
CA LEU A 103 -7.18 7.12 -7.77
C LEU A 103 -8.33 6.10 -7.97
N THR A 104 -9.14 6.28 -9.01
CA THR A 104 -10.21 5.32 -9.37
C THR A 104 -9.63 3.97 -9.77
N VAL A 105 -8.57 3.95 -10.60
CA VAL A 105 -7.91 2.71 -11.02
C VAL A 105 -7.25 2.03 -9.83
N VAL A 106 -6.50 2.77 -9.02
CA VAL A 106 -5.87 2.25 -7.80
C VAL A 106 -6.91 1.67 -6.83
N GLY A 107 -8.03 2.38 -6.64
CA GLY A 107 -9.13 1.88 -5.82
C GLY A 107 -9.71 0.56 -6.33
N LYS A 108 -9.89 0.41 -7.65
CA LYS A 108 -10.33 -0.88 -8.22
C LYS A 108 -9.32 -2.00 -7.99
N VAL A 109 -8.04 -1.72 -8.19
CA VAL A 109 -6.96 -2.71 -7.93
C VAL A 109 -6.95 -3.12 -6.47
N PHE A 110 -7.06 -2.15 -5.55
CA PHE A 110 -7.14 -2.40 -4.12
C PHE A 110 -8.33 -3.31 -3.77
N LEU A 111 -9.52 -3.07 -4.34
CA LEU A 111 -10.68 -3.92 -4.11
C LEU A 111 -10.47 -5.36 -4.60
N VAL A 112 -9.82 -5.53 -5.76
CA VAL A 112 -9.48 -6.86 -6.28
C VAL A 112 -8.48 -7.56 -5.35
N GLN A 113 -7.44 -6.85 -4.89
CA GLN A 113 -6.45 -7.38 -3.95
C GLN A 113 -7.08 -7.76 -2.60
N ALA A 114 -7.94 -6.90 -2.05
CA ALA A 114 -8.65 -7.16 -0.80
C ALA A 114 -9.60 -8.36 -0.94
N GLY A 115 -10.35 -8.45 -2.04
CA GLY A 115 -11.23 -9.57 -2.32
C GLY A 115 -10.48 -10.89 -2.44
N LEU A 116 -9.35 -10.90 -3.17
CA LEU A 116 -8.50 -12.07 -3.30
C LEU A 116 -7.88 -12.47 -1.95
N GLY A 117 -7.39 -11.48 -1.18
CA GLY A 117 -6.84 -11.71 0.15
C GLY A 117 -7.87 -12.27 1.13
N LEU A 118 -9.11 -11.79 1.09
CA LEU A 118 -10.22 -12.34 1.88
C LEU A 118 -10.54 -13.77 1.46
N LEU A 119 -10.59 -14.06 0.16
CA LEU A 119 -10.83 -15.41 -0.34
C LEU A 119 -9.76 -16.38 0.16
N PHE A 120 -8.48 -16.03 0.02
CA PHE A 120 -7.38 -16.84 0.57
C PHE A 120 -7.49 -16.99 2.08
N GLY A 121 -7.82 -15.91 2.80
CA GLY A 121 -8.02 -15.95 4.25
C GLY A 121 -9.12 -16.92 4.67
N VAL A 122 -10.25 -16.94 3.95
CA VAL A 122 -11.36 -17.89 4.20
C VAL A 122 -10.93 -19.33 3.91
N VAL A 123 -10.24 -19.57 2.79
CA VAL A 123 -9.76 -20.92 2.43
C VAL A 123 -8.80 -21.45 3.50
N LEU A 124 -7.79 -20.65 3.88
CA LEU A 124 -6.83 -21.03 4.92
C LEU A 124 -7.50 -21.26 6.27
N PHE A 125 -8.47 -20.42 6.63
CA PHE A 125 -9.24 -20.61 7.86
C PHE A 125 -10.04 -21.92 7.85
N ALA A 126 -10.67 -22.25 6.73
CA ALA A 126 -11.38 -23.51 6.56
C ALA A 126 -10.44 -24.72 6.65
N GLU A 127 -9.27 -24.67 6.02
CA GLU A 127 -8.24 -25.71 6.13
C GLU A 127 -7.83 -25.92 7.60
N ILE A 128 -7.57 -24.84 8.34
CA ILE A 128 -7.21 -24.93 9.77
C ILE A 128 -8.33 -25.63 10.56
N LEU A 129 -9.60 -25.26 10.35
CA LEU A 129 -10.72 -25.88 11.05
C LEU A 129 -10.84 -27.38 10.75
N ILE A 130 -10.65 -27.78 9.49
CA ILE A 130 -10.74 -29.19 9.08
C ILE A 130 -9.58 -30.01 9.67
N PHE A 131 -8.34 -29.52 9.53
CA PHE A 131 -7.15 -30.25 9.96
C PHE A 131 -6.99 -30.32 11.49
N PHE A 132 -7.42 -29.29 12.23
CA PHE A 132 -7.35 -29.28 13.69
C PHE A 132 -8.64 -29.77 14.37
N GLY A 133 -9.81 -29.55 13.77
CA GLY A 133 -11.10 -30.03 14.30
C GLY A 133 -11.23 -31.55 14.32
N ASN A 134 -10.63 -32.25 13.36
CA ASN A 134 -10.68 -33.71 13.31
C ASN A 134 -9.83 -34.39 14.40
N LYS A 135 -8.82 -33.72 14.96
CA LYS A 135 -7.97 -34.30 16.02
C LYS A 135 -8.67 -34.36 17.38
N GLY A 136 -9.67 -33.50 17.63
CA GLY A 136 -10.43 -33.51 18.88
C GLY A 136 -11.52 -34.59 18.97
N PHE A 137 -12.00 -35.11 17.84
CA PHE A 137 -13.07 -36.12 17.80
C PHE A 137 -12.54 -37.56 17.79
N VAL A 138 -11.33 -37.79 17.24
CA VAL A 138 -10.71 -39.11 17.16
C VAL A 138 -10.14 -39.56 18.51
N ASP A 139 -9.59 -38.64 19.32
CA ASP A 139 -9.03 -38.96 20.65
C ASP A 139 -10.08 -39.19 21.77
N VAL A 140 -11.35 -38.85 21.54
CA VAL A 140 -12.44 -39.03 22.53
C VAL A 140 -13.15 -40.40 22.38
N SER A 141 -12.82 -41.16 21.33
CA SER A 141 -13.48 -42.44 21.02
C SER A 141 -12.55 -43.67 21.06
N ALA A 142 -11.34 -43.52 21.59
CA ALA A 142 -10.40 -44.61 21.91
C ALA A 142 -10.25 -44.75 23.42
#